data_AF-A0A3D8H917-F1
#
_entry.id   AF-A0A3D8H917-F1
#
_cell.length_a   1.000
_cell.length_b   1.000
_cell.length_c   1.000
_cell.angle_alpha   90.00
_cell.angle_beta   90.00
_cell.angle_gamma   90.00
#
_symmetry.space_group_name_H-M   'P 1'
#
loop_
_entity.id
_entity.type
_entity.pdbx_description
1 polymer ?
#
loop_
_entity_poly.entity_id
_entity_poly.type
_entity_poly.pdbx_seq_one_letter_code
_entity_poly.pdbx_strand_id
1 'polypeptide(L)'
;MKKFLLLTLLLPALANANVINISGAGDLNGSWETQLLFGPYYDFEETLVSQVWWQDRAAARIFAETLADGEAEGFNALLGVGPYFVWDFSGTTLNFVTYRNGGVAFGSTASSSSSFFETRDVTFATASRVTVPEPGTLVLLSLGLASIGIIRQRKF
;
A
#
# COMPACT_ATOMS: atom_id res chain seq x y z
N MET A 1 41.51 -14.57 -22.18
CA MET A 1 40.99 -14.02 -20.91
C MET A 1 39.47 -14.05 -20.99
N LYS A 2 38.84 -14.92 -20.18
CA LYS A 2 37.39 -15.17 -20.20
C LYS A 2 36.68 -14.03 -19.47
N LYS A 3 35.75 -13.35 -20.17
CA LYS A 3 34.84 -12.35 -19.61
C LYS A 3 33.86 -13.08 -18.68
N PHE A 4 34.01 -12.90 -17.36
CA PHE A 4 33.01 -13.34 -16.38
C PHE A 4 31.96 -12.23 -16.30
N LEU A 5 30.87 -12.41 -17.02
CA LEU A 5 29.72 -11.51 -17.03
C LEU A 5 28.93 -11.81 -15.75
N LEU A 6 29.18 -11.02 -14.71
CA LEU A 6 28.45 -11.08 -13.44
C LEU A 6 27.05 -10.52 -13.69
N LEU A 7 26.12 -11.38 -14.08
CA LEU A 7 24.70 -11.09 -14.15
C LEU A 7 24.16 -11.10 -12.71
N THR A 8 24.37 -10.00 -11.99
CA THR A 8 23.67 -9.74 -10.72
C THR A 8 22.18 -9.66 -11.06
N LEU A 9 21.46 -10.75 -10.77
CA LEU A 9 20.01 -10.75 -10.72
C LEU A 9 19.58 -9.60 -9.80
N LEU A 10 19.01 -8.55 -10.40
CA LEU A 10 18.11 -7.62 -9.73
C LEU A 10 16.92 -8.44 -9.24
N LEU A 11 17.07 -9.07 -8.08
CA LEU A 11 15.92 -9.41 -7.26
C LEU A 11 15.33 -8.05 -6.86
N PRO A 12 14.12 -7.67 -7.30
CA PRO A 12 13.45 -6.55 -6.68
C PRO A 12 13.40 -6.89 -5.19
N ALA A 13 13.92 -5.98 -4.36
CA ALA A 13 13.73 -6.10 -2.91
C ALA A 13 12.24 -6.34 -2.69
N LEU A 14 11.90 -7.46 -2.05
CA LEU A 14 10.54 -7.75 -1.64
C LEU A 14 10.14 -6.64 -0.67
N ALA A 15 9.50 -5.59 -1.19
CA ALA A 15 8.65 -4.76 -0.37
C ALA A 15 7.60 -5.73 0.20
N ASN A 16 7.56 -5.87 1.53
CA ASN A 16 6.56 -6.69 2.20
C ASN A 16 5.20 -6.02 2.02
N ALA A 17 4.57 -6.28 0.89
CA ALA A 17 3.23 -5.83 0.60
C ALA A 17 2.25 -6.85 1.17
N ASN A 18 1.34 -6.40 2.03
CA ASN A 18 0.34 -7.27 2.63
C ASN A 18 -1.02 -7.07 1.94
N VAL A 19 -1.67 -8.16 1.56
CA VAL A 19 -2.99 -8.10 0.94
C VAL A 19 -4.08 -8.21 2.02
N ILE A 20 -4.86 -7.14 2.17
CA ILE A 20 -6.07 -7.12 2.99
C ILE A 20 -7.31 -7.29 2.13
N ASN A 21 -8.37 -7.88 2.70
CA ASN A 21 -9.66 -8.01 2.04
C ASN A 21 -10.71 -7.25 2.82
N ILE A 22 -11.30 -6.23 2.20
CA ILE A 22 -12.36 -5.42 2.79
C ILE A 22 -13.71 -5.90 2.27
N SER A 23 -14.66 -6.13 3.18
CA SER A 23 -16.03 -6.51 2.85
C SER A 23 -17.04 -5.69 3.69
N GLY A 24 -18.23 -5.44 3.13
CA GLY A 24 -19.28 -4.65 3.80
C GLY A 24 -19.07 -3.12 3.79
N ALA A 25 -18.10 -2.60 3.06
CA ALA A 25 -17.68 -1.19 3.06
C ALA A 25 -17.95 -0.45 1.72
N GLY A 26 -18.99 -0.85 0.98
CA GLY A 26 -19.37 -0.20 -0.29
C GLY A 26 -18.26 -0.23 -1.35
N ASP A 27 -17.85 0.94 -1.84
CA ASP A 27 -16.85 1.07 -2.91
C ASP A 27 -15.44 0.60 -2.50
N LEU A 28 -15.18 0.53 -1.19
CA LEU A 28 -13.93 0.00 -0.64
C LEU A 28 -13.87 -1.53 -0.68
N ASN A 29 -14.97 -2.21 -1.00
CA ASN A 29 -15.01 -3.67 -1.07
C ASN A 29 -14.01 -4.22 -2.10
N GLY A 30 -13.19 -5.18 -1.69
CA GLY A 30 -12.21 -5.84 -2.55
C GLY A 30 -10.89 -6.13 -1.85
N SER A 31 -9.94 -6.61 -2.65
CA SER A 31 -8.57 -6.88 -2.22
C SER A 31 -7.69 -5.65 -2.42
N TRP A 32 -6.92 -5.32 -1.40
CA TRP A 32 -6.02 -4.17 -1.38
C TRP A 32 -4.64 -4.63 -0.96
N GLU A 33 -3.64 -4.23 -1.73
CA GLU A 33 -2.24 -4.42 -1.39
C GLU A 33 -1.78 -3.21 -0.59
N THR A 34 -1.42 -3.46 0.67
CA THR A 34 -0.96 -2.44 1.61
C THR A 34 0.55 -2.44 1.71
N GLN A 35 1.13 -1.26 1.79
CA GLN A 35 2.55 -1.07 1.93
C GLN A 35 2.84 -0.06 3.04
N LEU A 36 4.06 -0.14 3.58
CA LEU A 36 4.53 0.73 4.65
C LEU A 36 5.63 1.63 4.12
N LEU A 37 5.45 2.93 4.32
CA LEU A 37 6.45 3.94 4.03
C LEU A 37 7.07 4.40 5.36
N PHE A 38 8.40 4.49 5.42
CA PHE A 38 9.11 4.93 6.62
C PHE A 38 9.92 6.18 6.32
N GLY A 39 9.65 7.26 7.06
CA GLY A 39 10.26 8.56 6.84
C GLY A 39 9.34 9.71 7.29
N PRO A 40 9.71 10.96 7.00
CA PRO A 40 8.88 12.13 7.30
C PRO A 40 7.70 12.23 6.32
N TYR A 41 6.65 12.94 6.71
CA TYR A 41 5.41 13.11 5.92
C TYR A 41 5.66 13.74 4.55
N TYR A 42 6.44 14.83 4.49
CA TYR A 42 6.62 15.57 3.24
C TYR A 42 7.38 14.79 2.16
N ASP A 43 8.14 13.76 2.54
CA ASP A 43 8.79 12.87 1.57
C ASP A 43 7.75 11.99 0.82
N PHE A 44 6.56 11.82 1.41
CA PHE A 44 5.50 10.95 0.89
C PHE A 44 4.18 11.68 0.64
N GLU A 45 4.12 13.00 0.82
CA GLU A 45 2.87 13.76 0.78
C GLU A 45 2.04 13.44 -0.48
N GLU A 46 2.64 13.53 -1.66
CA GLU A 46 1.97 13.22 -2.93
C GLU A 46 1.37 11.80 -2.95
N THR A 47 2.09 10.83 -2.39
CA THR A 47 1.60 9.45 -2.29
C THR A 47 0.46 9.34 -1.29
N LEU A 48 0.57 10.00 -0.14
CA LEU A 48 -0.45 9.95 0.93
C LEU A 48 -1.75 10.67 0.54
N VAL A 49 -1.69 11.78 -0.20
CA VAL A 49 -2.89 12.47 -0.69
C VAL A 49 -3.62 11.71 -1.80
N SER A 50 -2.94 10.78 -2.46
CA SER A 50 -3.52 9.92 -3.50
C SER A 50 -4.27 8.69 -2.97
N GLN A 51 -4.22 8.47 -1.65
CA GLN A 51 -4.82 7.28 -1.04
C GLN A 51 -6.35 7.32 -1.12
N VAL A 52 -6.98 6.15 -1.24
CA VAL A 52 -8.44 6.02 -1.39
C VAL A 52 -9.23 6.57 -0.19
N TRP A 53 -8.59 6.66 0.98
CA TRP A 53 -9.19 7.23 2.19
C TRP A 53 -8.84 8.71 2.41
N TRP A 54 -8.16 9.37 1.48
CA TRP A 54 -7.89 10.80 1.60
C TRP A 54 -9.22 11.58 1.60
N GLN A 55 -9.36 12.53 2.52
CA GLN A 55 -10.59 13.23 2.87
C GLN A 55 -11.75 12.33 3.38
N ASP A 56 -11.48 11.06 3.68
CA ASP A 56 -12.47 10.12 4.22
C ASP A 56 -11.91 9.42 5.48
N ARG A 57 -12.24 10.01 6.63
CA ARG A 57 -11.91 9.45 7.94
C ARG A 57 -12.47 8.04 8.16
N ALA A 58 -13.66 7.75 7.64
CA ALA A 58 -14.31 6.45 7.84
C ALA A 58 -13.57 5.37 7.04
N ALA A 59 -13.20 5.67 5.79
CA ALA A 59 -12.35 4.80 4.99
C ALA A 59 -11.01 4.53 5.68
N ALA A 60 -10.32 5.57 6.18
CA ALA A 60 -9.01 5.42 6.83
C ALA A 60 -9.10 4.50 8.05
N ARG A 61 -10.20 4.58 8.80
CA ARG A 61 -10.49 3.69 9.92
C ARG A 61 -10.66 2.24 9.46
N ILE A 62 -11.46 1.98 8.42
CA ILE A 62 -11.70 0.63 7.91
C ILE A 62 -10.38 -0.02 7.49
N PHE A 63 -9.52 0.70 6.78
CA PHE A 63 -8.19 0.20 6.42
C PHE A 63 -7.32 -0.10 7.64
N ALA A 64 -7.32 0.79 8.64
CA ALA A 64 -6.58 0.57 9.88
C ALA A 64 -7.07 -0.64 10.67
N GLU A 65 -8.39 -0.82 10.80
CA GLU A 65 -9.00 -1.99 11.47
C GLU A 65 -8.69 -3.28 10.70
N THR A 66 -8.89 -3.28 9.39
CA THR A 66 -8.68 -4.47 8.56
C THR A 66 -7.21 -4.91 8.56
N LEU A 67 -6.27 -3.95 8.48
CA LEU A 67 -4.86 -4.25 8.55
C LEU A 67 -4.45 -4.77 9.94
N ALA A 68 -4.98 -4.17 11.01
CA ALA A 68 -4.73 -4.61 12.37
C ALA A 68 -5.24 -6.04 12.66
N ASP A 69 -6.43 -6.37 12.15
CA ASP A 69 -7.03 -7.70 12.30
C ASP A 69 -6.23 -8.78 11.53
N GLY A 70 -5.61 -8.40 10.40
CA GLY A 70 -4.78 -9.29 9.58
C GLY A 70 -3.34 -9.47 10.09
N GLU A 71 -2.82 -8.51 10.86
CA GLU A 71 -1.38 -8.42 11.24
C GLU A 71 -1.16 -8.25 12.75
N ALA A 72 -2.05 -8.78 13.60
CA ALA A 72 -1.96 -8.65 15.06
C ALA A 72 -0.59 -9.04 15.68
N GLU A 73 0.30 -9.71 14.93
CA GLU A 73 1.65 -10.12 15.37
C GLU A 73 2.83 -9.46 14.60
N GLY A 74 2.59 -8.81 13.46
CA GLY A 74 3.65 -8.37 12.54
C GLY A 74 4.07 -6.90 12.67
N PHE A 75 3.17 -6.04 13.15
CA PHE A 75 3.47 -4.63 13.39
C PHE A 75 4.30 -4.45 14.66
N ASN A 76 5.60 -4.72 14.55
CA ASN A 76 6.59 -4.03 15.36
C ASN A 76 6.58 -2.57 14.95
N ALA A 77 5.58 -1.81 15.44
CA ALA A 77 5.73 -0.39 15.57
C ALA A 77 7.01 -0.20 16.39
N LEU A 78 8.11 0.18 15.74
CA LEU A 78 9.43 0.39 16.37
C LEU A 78 9.35 1.33 17.60
N LEU A 79 8.21 2.01 17.80
CA LEU A 79 7.88 2.91 18.90
C LEU A 79 6.49 2.64 19.55
N GLY A 80 5.82 1.52 19.28
CA GLY A 80 4.50 1.19 19.84
C GLY A 80 3.31 2.01 19.30
N VAL A 81 3.52 2.79 18.25
CA VAL A 81 2.50 3.58 17.55
C VAL A 81 2.74 3.49 16.05
N GLY A 82 1.74 3.08 15.27
CA GLY A 82 1.83 2.95 13.82
C GLY A 82 1.16 1.67 13.30
N PRO A 83 0.90 1.58 11.99
CA PRO A 83 1.18 2.61 10.97
C PRO A 83 0.14 3.75 11.02
N TYR A 84 0.47 4.89 10.41
CA TYR A 84 -0.41 6.05 10.31
C TYR A 84 -1.16 6.05 8.96
N PHE A 85 -2.48 6.09 9.02
CA PHE A 85 -3.39 6.30 7.89
C PHE A 85 -3.82 7.76 7.91
N VAL A 86 -3.06 8.60 7.21
CA VAL A 86 -3.36 10.03 7.10
C VAL A 86 -4.57 10.21 6.19
N TRP A 87 -5.58 10.94 6.66
CA TRP A 87 -6.81 11.18 5.89
C TRP A 87 -7.05 12.65 5.60
N ASP A 88 -6.36 13.58 6.26
CA ASP A 88 -6.48 15.01 5.95
C ASP A 88 -5.24 15.79 6.43
N PHE A 89 -4.94 16.87 5.72
CA PHE A 89 -3.98 17.90 6.13
C PHE A 89 -4.62 19.27 5.92
N SER A 90 -5.24 19.79 6.99
CA SER A 90 -5.95 21.07 6.96
C SER A 90 -5.04 22.19 7.41
N GLY A 91 -4.26 22.73 6.46
CA GLY A 91 -3.32 23.84 6.58
C GLY A 91 -2.10 23.55 7.44
N THR A 92 -2.35 23.11 8.66
CA THR A 92 -1.41 23.02 9.76
C THR A 92 -1.62 21.73 10.56
N THR A 93 -2.82 21.14 10.51
CA THR A 93 -3.13 19.95 11.28
C THR A 93 -3.11 18.72 10.40
N LEU A 94 -2.28 17.74 10.76
CA LEU A 94 -2.28 16.41 10.16
C LEU A 94 -3.26 15.52 10.94
N ASN A 95 -4.27 15.02 10.24
CA ASN A 95 -5.29 14.13 10.80
C ASN A 95 -5.04 12.70 10.34
N PHE A 96 -5.04 11.76 11.29
CA PHE A 96 -4.71 10.37 11.00
C PHE A 96 -5.49 9.39 11.87
N VAL A 97 -5.53 8.15 11.38
CA VAL A 97 -5.88 6.97 12.16
C VAL A 97 -4.60 6.16 12.37
N THR A 98 -4.42 5.55 13.53
CA THR A 98 -3.27 4.68 13.78
C THR A 98 -3.66 3.49 14.63
N TYR A 99 -2.87 2.43 14.57
CA TYR A 99 -2.99 1.32 15.50
C TYR A 99 -2.08 1.55 16.70
N ARG A 100 -2.63 1.42 17.91
CA ARG A 100 -1.91 1.60 19.18
C ARG A 100 -2.49 0.68 20.24
N ASN A 101 -1.64 -0.06 20.94
CA ASN A 101 -2.01 -0.89 22.09
C ASN A 101 -3.15 -1.89 21.81
N GLY A 102 -3.15 -2.56 20.66
CA GLY A 102 -4.17 -3.57 20.37
C GLY A 102 -5.51 -3.01 19.87
N GLY A 103 -5.56 -1.72 19.49
CA GLY A 103 -6.76 -1.10 18.96
C GLY A 103 -6.49 0.09 18.04
N VAL A 104 -7.53 0.49 17.31
CA VAL A 104 -7.49 1.66 16.43
C VAL A 104 -7.72 2.94 17.24
N ALA A 105 -6.78 3.88 17.11
CA ALA A 105 -6.82 5.18 17.74
C ALA A 105 -6.89 6.30 16.69
N PHE A 106 -7.66 7.33 16.99
CA PHE A 106 -7.69 8.56 16.19
C PHE A 106 -6.72 9.57 16.77
N GLY A 107 -6.00 10.27 15.91
CA GLY A 107 -5.09 11.34 16.31
C GLY A 107 -5.16 12.52 15.36
N SER A 108 -4.83 13.68 15.91
CA SER A 108 -4.62 14.92 15.17
C SER A 108 -3.38 15.59 15.74
N THR A 109 -2.50 16.12 14.90
CA THR A 109 -1.30 16.82 15.36
C THR A 109 -1.24 18.17 14.67
N ALA A 110 -1.33 19.27 15.43
CA ALA A 110 -1.31 20.64 14.92
C ALA A 110 0.11 21.06 14.47
N SER A 111 0.27 22.10 13.64
CA SER A 111 1.57 22.42 13.01
C SER A 111 2.64 22.97 13.93
N SER A 112 2.30 23.50 15.10
CA SER A 112 3.33 23.75 16.12
C SER A 112 4.00 22.45 16.60
N SER A 113 3.39 21.31 16.28
CA SER A 113 3.88 19.93 16.39
C SER A 113 3.99 19.21 15.03
N SER A 114 3.81 19.90 13.88
CA SER A 114 4.10 19.29 12.57
C SER A 114 5.58 18.99 12.45
N SER A 115 6.45 19.71 13.18
CA SER A 115 7.86 19.33 13.36
C SER A 115 8.05 17.84 13.64
N PHE A 116 7.12 17.17 14.33
CA PHE A 116 7.17 15.73 14.53
C PHE A 116 7.12 14.95 13.21
N PHE A 117 6.12 15.17 12.36
CA PHE A 117 5.98 14.46 11.09
C PHE A 117 6.88 15.03 9.99
N GLU A 118 7.34 16.27 10.13
CA GLU A 118 8.26 16.92 9.21
C GLU A 118 9.71 16.47 9.40
N THR A 119 10.11 16.16 10.64
CA THR A 119 11.51 15.87 10.98
C THR A 119 11.74 14.47 11.53
N ARG A 120 10.69 13.76 11.95
CA ARG A 120 10.85 12.38 12.44
C ARG A 120 10.38 11.39 11.42
N ASP A 121 11.17 10.33 11.31
CA ASP A 121 10.77 9.14 10.60
C ASP A 121 9.66 8.43 11.36
N VAL A 122 8.53 8.26 10.69
CA VAL A 122 7.39 7.50 11.17
C VAL A 122 6.94 6.53 10.08
N THR A 123 6.10 5.56 10.44
CA THR A 123 5.56 4.60 9.48
C THR A 123 4.17 5.02 9.00
N PHE A 124 4.02 5.32 7.72
CA PHE A 124 2.74 5.54 7.07
C PHE A 124 2.26 4.29 6.35
N ALA A 125 0.94 4.11 6.25
CA ALA A 125 0.34 3.08 5.42
C ALA A 125 -0.09 3.66 4.07
N THR A 126 0.07 2.87 3.01
CA THR A 126 -0.52 3.11 1.69
C THR A 126 -1.23 1.85 1.22
N ALA A 127 -2.16 1.98 0.27
CA ALA A 127 -2.83 0.86 -0.36
C ALA A 127 -3.03 1.09 -1.85
N SER A 128 -2.88 0.01 -2.62
CA SER A 128 -3.26 -0.05 -4.02
C SER A 128 -4.28 -1.15 -4.22
N ARG A 129 -5.22 -0.95 -5.15
CA ARG A 129 -6.26 -1.94 -5.42
C ARG A 129 -5.65 -3.13 -6.16
N VAL A 130 -5.87 -4.34 -5.67
CA VAL A 130 -5.45 -5.56 -6.38
C VAL A 130 -6.47 -5.83 -7.47
N THR A 131 -6.10 -5.58 -8.73
CA THR A 131 -6.88 -6.02 -9.88
C THR A 131 -6.42 -7.41 -10.28
N VAL A 132 -7.14 -8.45 -9.86
CA VAL A 132 -6.96 -9.78 -10.44
C VAL A 132 -7.51 -9.72 -11.86
N PRO A 133 -6.70 -9.99 -12.91
CA PRO A 133 -7.22 -10.03 -14.27
C PRO A 133 -8.37 -11.03 -14.33
N GLU A 134 -9.51 -10.61 -14.85
CA GLU A 134 -10.64 -11.51 -15.00
C GLU A 134 -10.20 -12.77 -15.78
N PRO A 135 -10.71 -13.96 -15.43
CA PRO A 135 -10.36 -15.19 -16.12
C PRO A 135 -10.49 -15.08 -17.65
N GLY A 136 -11.46 -14.29 -18.14
CA GLY A 136 -11.66 -14.03 -19.56
C GLY A 136 -10.47 -13.34 -20.24
N THR A 137 -9.80 -12.41 -19.58
CA THR A 137 -8.64 -11.69 -20.14
C THR A 137 -7.43 -12.62 -20.29
N LEU A 138 -7.23 -13.53 -19.32
CA LEU A 138 -6.20 -14.57 -19.41
C LEU A 138 -6.50 -15.57 -20.53
N VAL A 139 -7.76 -15.96 -20.69
CA VAL A 139 -8.19 -16.84 -21.80
C VAL A 139 -7.94 -16.15 -23.14
N LEU A 140 -8.31 -14.87 -23.29
CA LEU A 140 -8.06 -14.09 -24.51
C LEU A 140 -6.57 -13.93 -24.81
N LEU A 141 -5.75 -13.66 -23.79
CA LEU A 141 -4.30 -13.58 -23.95
C LEU A 141 -3.71 -14.94 -24.40
N SER A 142 -4.15 -16.03 -23.78
CA SER A 142 -3.69 -17.38 -24.12
C SER A 142 -4.09 -17.79 -25.54
N LEU A 143 -5.31 -17.46 -25.97
CA LEU A 143 -5.79 -17.68 -27.34
C LEU A 143 -5.05 -16.79 -28.35
N GLY A 144 -4.75 -15.55 -27.98
CA GLY A 144 -3.92 -14.64 -28.78
C GLY A 144 -2.51 -15.19 -29.01
N LEU A 145 -1.86 -15.68 -27.96
CA LEU A 145 -0.53 -16.29 -28.08
C LEU A 145 -0.57 -17.61 -28.88
N ALA A 146 -1.58 -18.45 -28.67
CA ALA A 146 -1.74 -19.70 -29.41
C ALA A 146 -1.96 -19.45 -30.91
N SER A 147 -2.78 -18.45 -31.28
CA SER A 147 -3.03 -18.11 -32.68
C SER A 147 -1.78 -17.55 -33.38
N ILE A 148 -0.94 -16.77 -32.69
CA ILE A 148 0.36 -16.32 -33.23
C ILE A 148 1.31 -17.50 -33.46
N GLY A 149 1.34 -18.48 -32.54
CA GLY A 149 2.14 -19.70 -32.70
C GLY A 149 1.74 -20.53 -33.91
N ILE A 150 0.43 -20.70 -34.14
CA ILE A 150 -0.12 -21.44 -35.28
C ILE A 150 0.17 -20.73 -36.62
N ILE A 151 0.07 -19.40 -36.66
CA ILE A 151 0.37 -18.62 -37.88
C ILE A 151 1.84 -18.75 -38.28
N ARG A 152 2.76 -18.81 -37.30
CA ARG A 152 4.21 -18.97 -37.57
C ARG A 152 4.56 -20.35 -38.12
N GLN A 153 3.80 -21.39 -37.79
CA GLN A 153 4.03 -22.75 -38.33
C GLN A 153 3.59 -22.92 -39.79
N ARG A 154 2.82 -21.99 -40.37
CA ARG A 154 2.38 -22.04 -41.76
C ARG A 154 3.34 -21.41 -42.78
N LYS A 155 4.46 -20.85 -42.32
CA LYS A 155 5.48 -20.21 -43.19
C LYS A 155 6.81 -20.97 -43.28
N PHE A 156 6.86 -22.21 -42.81
CA PHE A 156 7.97 -23.15 -43.05
C PHE A 156 7.44 -24.39 -43.76
#